data_AF-A0A1Y3E8R7-F1
#
_entry.id   AF-A0A1Y3E8R7-F1
#
_cell.length_a   1.000
_cell.length_b   1.000
_cell.length_c   1.000
_cell.angle_alpha   90.00
_cell.angle_beta   90.00
_cell.angle_gamma   90.00
#
_symmetry.space_group_name_H-M   'P 1'
#
loop_
_entity.id
_entity.type
_entity.pdbx_description
1 polymer ?
#
loop_
_entity_poly.entity_id
_entity_poly.type
_entity_poly.pdbx_seq_one_letter_code
_entity_poly.pdbx_strand_id
1 'polypeptide(L)'
;IFDAVKPAHPDKISLSDLKRCRMSAFFFDTFFNVRKFLTHEDPDSSRHLYDEFEDAANEWDRFAAIQYKNLLDVELQQEEETEMYYCDSDEDLERNCNATLTSLTLA
;
A
#
# COMPACT_ATOMS: atom_id res chain seq x y z
N ILE A 1 21.20 11.94 -11.07
CA ILE A 1 22.53 12.10 -10.40
C ILE A 1 23.41 13.13 -11.11
N PHE A 2 23.62 13.02 -12.43
CA PHE A 2 24.44 14.01 -13.18
C PHE A 2 23.92 15.45 -13.06
N ASP A 3 22.59 15.65 -13.06
CA ASP A 3 21.98 16.97 -12.82
C ASP A 3 22.22 17.54 -11.41
N ALA A 4 22.38 16.67 -10.42
CA ALA A 4 22.61 17.07 -9.03
C ALA A 4 24.08 17.45 -8.79
N VAL A 5 25.02 16.73 -9.42
CA VAL A 5 26.47 16.93 -9.22
C VAL A 5 27.05 17.98 -10.17
N LYS A 6 26.47 18.15 -11.37
CA LYS A 6 26.93 19.07 -12.43
C LYS A 6 28.46 19.07 -12.58
N PRO A 7 29.04 17.93 -12.97
CA PRO A 7 30.48 17.79 -13.05
C PRO A 7 31.07 18.75 -14.09
N ALA A 8 32.27 19.27 -13.82
CA ALA A 8 32.96 20.17 -14.75
C ALA A 8 33.33 19.50 -16.07
N HIS A 9 33.50 18.18 -16.04
CA HIS A 9 33.72 17.34 -17.22
C HIS A 9 32.58 16.32 -17.31
N PRO A 10 31.91 16.17 -18.47
CA PRO A 10 30.74 15.30 -18.60
C PRO A 10 31.05 13.80 -18.44
N ASP A 11 32.30 13.43 -18.64
CA ASP A 11 32.83 12.07 -18.67
C ASP A 11 33.40 11.59 -17.32
N LYS A 12 33.55 12.47 -16.33
CA LYS A 12 34.08 12.10 -15.02
C LYS A 12 33.58 13.00 -13.90
N ILE A 13 33.41 12.42 -12.71
CA ILE A 13 33.08 13.15 -11.50
C ILE A 13 34.35 13.26 -10.64
N SER A 14 34.80 14.48 -10.36
CA SER A 14 35.95 14.75 -9.51
C SER A 14 35.56 15.07 -8.07
N LEU A 15 36.51 14.94 -7.14
CA LEU A 15 36.31 15.35 -5.74
C LEU A 15 35.93 16.84 -5.63
N SER A 16 36.45 17.67 -6.53
CA SER A 16 36.13 19.09 -6.62
C SER A 16 34.65 19.31 -6.93
N ASP A 17 34.06 18.49 -7.81
CA ASP A 17 32.63 18.56 -8.15
C ASP A 17 31.76 18.16 -6.95
N LEU A 18 32.12 17.07 -6.27
CA LEU A 18 31.44 16.62 -5.06
C LEU A 18 31.58 17.60 -3.89
N LYS A 19 32.70 18.32 -3.76
CA LYS A 19 32.88 19.36 -2.73
C LYS A 19 32.05 20.61 -3.01
N ARG A 20 31.83 20.96 -4.29
CA ARG A 20 30.97 22.09 -4.67
C ARG A 20 29.48 21.73 -4.59
N CYS A 21 29.14 20.48 -4.86
CA CYS A 21 27.79 19.96 -4.71
C CYS A 21 27.47 19.79 -3.22
N ARG A 22 26.56 20.61 -2.68
CA ARG A 22 26.08 20.50 -1.27
C ARG A 22 25.31 19.19 -0.98
N MET A 23 25.19 18.30 -1.95
CA MET A 23 24.48 17.02 -1.87
C MET A 23 25.42 15.82 -1.94
N SER A 24 26.69 15.96 -1.57
CA SER A 24 27.66 14.85 -1.56
C SER A 24 27.21 13.68 -0.70
N ALA A 25 26.56 13.93 0.44
CA ALA A 25 25.95 12.88 1.27
C ALA A 25 24.89 12.08 0.51
N PHE A 26 23.99 12.77 -0.21
CA PHE A 26 22.99 12.11 -1.06
C PHE A 26 23.64 11.29 -2.18
N PHE A 27 24.70 11.82 -2.82
CA PHE A 27 25.46 11.10 -3.84
C PHE A 27 26.04 9.79 -3.30
N PHE A 28 26.66 9.80 -2.11
CA PHE A 28 27.17 8.56 -1.51
C PHE A 28 26.05 7.62 -1.08
N ASP A 29 24.95 8.17 -0.55
CA ASP A 29 23.78 7.37 -0.17
C ASP A 29 23.15 6.68 -1.40
N THR A 30 23.20 7.30 -2.59
CA THR A 30 22.68 6.70 -3.84
C THR A 30 23.46 5.47 -4.30
N PHE A 31 24.78 5.41 -4.05
CA PHE A 31 25.65 4.34 -4.57
C PHE A 31 26.01 3.27 -3.52
N PHE A 32 26.04 3.63 -2.25
CA PHE A 32 26.57 2.76 -1.19
C PHE A 32 25.55 2.44 -0.11
N ASN A 33 24.45 3.20 -0.01
CA ASN A 33 23.45 3.02 1.04
C ASN A 33 22.05 2.89 0.45
N VAL A 34 21.80 1.70 -0.11
CA VAL A 34 20.53 1.33 -0.76
C VAL A 34 19.32 1.63 0.14
N ARG A 35 19.45 1.42 1.45
CA ARG A 35 18.39 1.70 2.42
C ARG A 35 18.01 3.18 2.46
N LYS A 36 18.99 4.09 2.51
CA LYS A 36 18.71 5.54 2.48
C LYS A 36 18.26 6.02 1.11
N PHE A 37 18.76 5.42 0.04
CA PHE A 37 18.34 5.75 -1.32
C PHE A 37 16.83 5.56 -1.49
N LEU A 38 16.28 4.42 -1.04
CA LEU A 38 14.85 4.11 -1.09
C LEU A 38 13.99 5.10 -0.31
N THR A 39 14.47 5.60 0.84
CA THR A 39 13.73 6.60 1.65
C THR A 39 13.62 7.96 0.94
N HIS A 40 14.59 8.30 0.09
CA HIS A 40 14.61 9.54 -0.67
C HIS A 40 13.82 9.47 -1.98
N GLU A 41 13.63 8.27 -2.55
CA GLU A 41 12.92 8.08 -3.82
C GLU A 41 11.40 8.07 -3.63
N ASP A 42 10.91 7.59 -2.48
CA ASP A 42 9.47 7.55 -2.19
C ASP A 42 9.15 7.92 -0.72
N PRO A 43 9.27 9.20 -0.34
CA PRO A 43 9.08 9.64 1.03
C PRO A 43 7.62 9.51 1.52
N ASP A 44 6.63 9.57 0.63
CA ASP A 44 5.21 9.50 1.00
C ASP A 44 4.72 8.05 1.18
N SER A 45 5.15 7.11 0.32
CA SER A 45 4.85 5.68 0.49
C SER A 45 5.46 5.13 1.78
N SER A 46 6.64 5.64 2.16
CA SER A 46 7.36 5.17 3.34
C SER A 46 6.74 5.68 4.64
N ARG A 47 6.38 6.98 4.75
CA ARG A 47 5.83 7.61 5.97
C ARG A 47 4.56 6.96 6.50
N HIS A 48 3.60 6.65 5.62
CA HIS A 48 2.33 6.04 6.04
C HIS A 48 2.50 4.62 6.58
N LEU A 49 3.48 3.89 6.04
CA LEU A 49 3.74 2.53 6.46
C LEU A 49 4.51 2.45 7.78
N TYR A 50 5.25 3.50 8.19
CA TYR A 50 6.12 3.46 9.38
C TYR A 50 5.30 3.56 10.67
N ASP A 51 4.16 4.26 10.63
CA ASP A 51 3.32 4.54 11.81
C ASP A 51 2.49 3.32 12.25
N GLU A 52 2.11 2.43 11.32
CA GLU A 52 1.24 1.28 11.61
C GLU A 52 2.00 -0.04 11.87
N PHE A 53 3.22 -0.18 11.34
CA PHE A 53 4.02 -1.43 11.44
C PHE A 53 5.45 -1.17 11.95
N GLU A 54 5.59 -0.24 12.90
CA GLU A 54 6.87 0.18 13.47
C GLU A 54 7.69 -0.97 14.10
N ASP A 55 7.00 -1.99 14.63
CA ASP A 55 7.60 -3.17 15.28
C ASP A 55 8.02 -4.31 14.33
N ALA A 56 7.82 -4.17 13.01
CA ALA A 56 8.19 -5.22 12.05
C ALA A 56 9.72 -5.36 11.92
N ALA A 57 10.23 -6.56 12.19
CA ALA A 57 11.66 -6.86 12.34
C ALA A 57 12.54 -6.55 11.11
N ASN A 58 11.95 -6.55 9.90
CA ASN A 58 12.62 -6.19 8.64
C ASN A 58 11.62 -5.66 7.60
N GLU A 59 12.11 -4.95 6.58
CA GLU A 59 11.32 -4.36 5.49
C GLU A 59 10.45 -5.40 4.74
N TRP A 60 10.94 -6.64 4.61
CA TRP A 60 10.17 -7.76 4.03
C TRP A 60 9.01 -8.20 4.91
N ASP A 61 9.21 -8.27 6.23
CA ASP A 61 8.17 -8.66 7.18
C ASP A 61 7.07 -7.59 7.23
N ARG A 62 7.47 -6.31 7.12
CA ARG A 62 6.53 -5.19 7.01
C ARG A 62 5.74 -5.24 5.71
N PHE A 63 6.42 -5.41 4.58
CA PHE A 63 5.75 -5.55 3.29
C PHE A 63 4.75 -6.72 3.32
N ALA A 64 5.16 -7.88 3.83
CA ALA A 64 4.29 -9.03 3.97
C ALA A 64 3.07 -8.71 4.84
N ALA A 65 3.26 -8.12 6.02
CA ALA A 65 2.16 -7.75 6.92
C ALA A 65 1.14 -6.81 6.26
N ILE A 66 1.60 -5.81 5.52
CA ILE A 66 0.74 -4.87 4.79
C ILE A 66 -0.06 -5.60 3.70
N GLN A 67 0.60 -6.44 2.89
CA GLN A 67 -0.08 -7.17 1.83
C GLN A 67 -1.11 -8.15 2.39
N TYR A 68 -0.80 -8.81 3.51
CA TYR A 68 -1.75 -9.66 4.21
C TYR A 68 -2.95 -8.87 4.72
N LYS A 69 -2.74 -7.68 5.32
CA LYS A 69 -3.85 -6.81 5.75
C LYS A 69 -4.75 -6.43 4.59
N ASN A 70 -4.18 -5.95 3.49
CA ASN A 70 -4.94 -5.55 2.31
C ASN A 70 -5.76 -6.72 1.72
N LEU A 71 -5.18 -7.93 1.72
CA LEU A 71 -5.90 -9.11 1.25
C LEU A 71 -7.07 -9.47 2.17
N LEU A 72 -6.84 -9.45 3.49
CA LEU A 72 -7.88 -9.68 4.50
C LEU A 72 -9.03 -8.67 4.40
N ASP A 73 -8.72 -7.38 4.21
CA ASP A 73 -9.75 -6.33 4.06
C ASP A 73 -10.62 -6.58 2.82
N VAL A 74 -10.02 -7.05 1.71
CA VAL A 74 -10.74 -7.42 0.49
C VAL A 74 -11.59 -8.68 0.69
N GLU A 75 -11.08 -9.68 1.41
CA GLU A 75 -11.83 -10.90 1.74
C GLU A 75 -13.04 -10.57 2.64
N LEU A 76 -12.86 -9.71 3.64
CA LEU A 76 -13.94 -9.24 4.51
C LEU A 76 -15.02 -8.48 3.72
N GLN A 77 -14.63 -7.59 2.80
CA GLN A 77 -15.60 -6.92 1.93
C GLN A 77 -16.39 -7.90 1.05
N GLN A 78 -15.74 -8.93 0.52
CA GLN A 78 -16.42 -9.96 -0.27
C GLN A 78 -17.38 -10.80 0.58
N GLU A 79 -16.99 -11.15 1.81
CA GLU A 79 -17.89 -11.82 2.76
C GLU A 79 -19.09 -10.94 3.11
N GLU A 80 -18.90 -9.65 3.38
CA GLU A 80 -19.99 -8.71 3.66
C GLU A 80 -20.94 -8.56 2.45
N GLU A 81 -20.41 -8.43 1.23
CA GLU A 81 -21.22 -8.39 0.01
C GLU A 81 -21.99 -9.69 -0.22
N THR A 82 -21.38 -10.83 0.10
CA THR A 82 -21.97 -12.15 -0.03
C THR A 82 -23.08 -12.37 1.00
N GLU A 83 -22.83 -12.03 2.27
CA GLU A 83 -23.81 -12.05 3.37
C GLU A 83 -25.03 -11.16 3.05
N MET A 84 -24.79 -9.94 2.55
CA MET A 84 -25.87 -9.04 2.12
C MET A 84 -26.73 -9.64 1.00
N TYR A 85 -26.10 -10.29 0.02
CA TYR A 85 -26.83 -10.94 -1.07
C TYR A 85 -27.71 -12.11 -0.62
N TYR A 86 -27.24 -12.89 0.37
CA TYR A 86 -28.03 -13.96 0.96
C TYR A 86 -29.18 -13.42 1.84
N CYS A 87 -28.94 -12.37 2.63
CA CYS A 87 -29.97 -11.74 3.46
C CYS A 87 -31.14 -11.19 2.62
N ASP A 88 -30.83 -10.49 1.52
CA ASP A 88 -31.86 -9.97 0.59
C ASP A 88 -32.67 -11.12 -0.06
N SER A 89 -32.01 -12.23 -0.39
CA SER A 89 -32.67 -13.40 -0.99
C SER A 89 -33.62 -14.10 0.00
N ASP A 90 -33.25 -14.17 1.27
CA ASP A 90 -34.08 -14.78 2.32
C ASP A 90 -35.29 -13.91 2.66
N GLU A 91 -35.14 -12.57 2.69
CA GLU A 91 -36.26 -11.64 2.90
C GLU A 91 -37.29 -11.71 1.75
N ASP A 92 -36.83 -11.86 0.51
CA ASP A 92 -37.70 -12.02 -0.67
C ASP A 92 -38.42 -13.37 -0.67
N LEU A 93 -37.75 -14.44 -0.22
CA LEU A 93 -38.36 -15.76 -0.07
C LEU A 93 -39.42 -15.77 1.04
N GLU A 94 -39.17 -15.12 2.17
CA GLU A 94 -40.15 -14.94 3.25
C GLU A 94 -41.36 -14.11 2.80
N ARG A 95 -41.14 -13.03 2.05
CA ARG A 95 -42.22 -12.24 1.44
C ARG A 95 -43.08 -13.06 0.49
N ASN A 96 -42.49 -13.92 -0.31
CA ASN A 96 -43.27 -14.75 -1.23
C ASN A 96 -44.07 -15.84 -0.50
N CYS A 97 -43.50 -16.43 0.55
CA CYS A 97 -44.17 -17.44 1.38
C CYS A 97 -45.34 -16.85 2.17
N ASN A 98 -45.18 -15.64 2.71
CA ASN A 98 -46.27 -14.96 3.43
C ASN A 98 -47.39 -14.50 2.50
N ALA A 99 -47.08 -14.06 1.27
CA ALA A 99 -48.08 -13.64 0.29
C ALA A 99 -48.94 -14.82 -0.17
N THR A 100 -48.34 -16.00 -0.37
CA THR A 100 -49.06 -17.24 -0.74
C THR A 100 -49.88 -17.81 0.42
N LEU A 101 -49.41 -17.73 1.66
CA LEU A 101 -50.20 -18.12 2.84
C LEU A 101 -51.41 -17.19 3.04
N THR A 102 -51.25 -15.89 2.78
CA THR A 102 -52.33 -14.91 2.90
C THR A 102 -53.42 -15.11 1.84
N SER A 103 -53.04 -15.52 0.61
CA SER A 103 -54.02 -15.80 -0.45
C SER A 103 -54.80 -17.11 -0.21
N LEU A 104 -54.20 -18.11 0.43
CA LEU A 104 -54.84 -19.38 0.77
C LEU A 104 -55.78 -19.30 1.99
N THR A 105 -55.60 -18.30 2.85
CA THR A 105 -56.44 -18.12 4.07
C THR A 105 -57.68 -17.25 3.83
N LEU A 106 -57.76 -16.58 2.68
CA LEU A 106 -58.87 -15.72 2.25
C LEU A 106 -59.82 -16.39 1.23
N ALA A 107 -59.61 -17.66 0.91
CA ALA A 107 -60.49 -18.50 0.08
C ALA A 107 -61.26 -19.51 0.95
#